data_AF-A0A7S2EMD7-F1
#
_entry.id   AF-A0A7S2EMD7-F1
#
_cell.length_a   1.000
_cell.length_b   1.000
_cell.length_c   1.000
_cell.angle_alpha   90.00
_cell.angle_beta   90.00
_cell.angle_gamma   90.00
#
_symmetry.space_group_name_H-M   'P 1'
#
loop_
_entity.id
_entity.type
_entity.pdbx_description
1 polymer ?
#
loop_
_entity_poly.entity_id
_entity_poly.type
_entity_poly.pdbx_seq_one_letter_code
_entity_poly.pdbx_strand_id
1 'polypeptide(L)'
;ATSAGGEGAATPAGSDPDAEPIGPLGERIDYSSLHCANFMSGTVRQVHYGHRTMMDRQLRLAAEEVRPGSGGVGDDADGDGLSSLPRPLDVVYFWKIGTDDVRTGNNRDSVKDALLRMKDEKDGLSVYADAFAPGVGSTYDENVMSLLAREIIRYKVVVVAQKDNYEGHYRLMDALLSGALVLTDPMHPLPVGLEDGRSVVVYRSIKELREKIAYYLRHEEERKEVGR
;
A
#
# COMPACT_ATOMS: atom_id res chain seq x y z
N ALA A 1 -41.07 -18.39 -29.85
CA ALA A 1 -40.70 -18.46 -28.42
C ALA A 1 -39.47 -19.35 -28.32
N THR A 2 -38.29 -18.76 -28.38
CA THR A 2 -37.00 -19.44 -28.28
C THR A 2 -36.34 -18.92 -27.01
N SER A 3 -36.28 -19.77 -25.99
CA SER A 3 -35.64 -19.47 -24.71
C SER A 3 -34.14 -19.54 -24.87
N ALA A 4 -33.45 -18.40 -24.74
CA ALA A 4 -32.01 -18.37 -24.58
C ALA A 4 -31.67 -18.83 -23.15
N GLY A 5 -31.16 -20.05 -23.03
CA GLY A 5 -30.53 -20.54 -21.80
C GLY A 5 -29.14 -19.93 -21.71
N GLY A 6 -28.93 -19.03 -20.75
CA GLY A 6 -27.59 -18.56 -20.39
C GLY A 6 -26.88 -19.63 -19.59
N GLU A 7 -25.88 -20.27 -20.20
CA GLU A 7 -24.90 -21.10 -19.50
C GLU A 7 -24.05 -20.20 -18.61
N GLY A 8 -24.30 -20.25 -17.29
CA GLY A 8 -23.39 -19.69 -16.31
C GLY A 8 -22.12 -20.52 -16.30
N ALA A 9 -20.99 -19.93 -16.71
CA ALA A 9 -19.68 -20.55 -16.63
C ALA A 9 -19.37 -20.84 -15.15
N ALA A 10 -19.39 -22.12 -14.78
CA ALA A 10 -18.97 -22.56 -13.46
C ALA A 10 -17.48 -22.29 -13.29
N THR A 11 -17.10 -21.46 -12.32
CA THR A 11 -15.71 -21.27 -11.91
C THR A 11 -15.10 -22.63 -11.57
N PRO A 12 -13.94 -23.01 -12.14
CA PRO A 12 -13.34 -24.31 -11.88
C PRO A 12 -13.10 -24.49 -10.38
N ALA A 13 -13.67 -25.55 -9.82
CA ALA A 13 -13.50 -25.89 -8.40
C ALA A 13 -12.00 -26.08 -8.10
N GLY A 14 -11.42 -25.15 -7.33
CA GLY A 14 -10.04 -25.24 -6.84
C GLY A 14 -9.11 -24.09 -7.21
N SER A 15 -9.57 -23.00 -7.83
CA SER A 15 -8.73 -21.81 -8.01
C SER A 15 -8.48 -21.10 -6.67
N ASP A 16 -7.21 -20.85 -6.35
CA ASP A 16 -6.79 -20.04 -5.20
C ASP A 16 -7.35 -18.61 -5.34
N PRO A 17 -8.28 -18.17 -4.47
CA PRO A 17 -8.90 -16.85 -4.58
C PRO A 17 -7.89 -15.71 -4.37
N ASP A 18 -6.75 -15.96 -3.72
CA ASP A 18 -5.70 -14.96 -3.55
C ASP A 18 -4.88 -14.77 -4.85
N ALA A 19 -4.94 -15.73 -5.78
CA ALA A 19 -4.22 -15.68 -7.05
C ALA A 19 -4.96 -14.89 -8.13
N GLU A 20 -6.22 -14.47 -7.88
CA GLU A 20 -6.98 -13.66 -8.82
C GLU A 20 -6.28 -12.31 -9.06
N PRO A 21 -6.16 -11.87 -10.32
CA PRO A 21 -5.52 -10.62 -10.64
C PRO A 21 -6.38 -9.43 -10.21
N ILE A 22 -5.74 -8.47 -9.57
CA ILE A 22 -6.24 -7.14 -9.26
C ILE A 22 -5.94 -6.28 -10.48
N GLY A 23 -6.98 -5.71 -11.08
CA GLY A 23 -6.89 -4.76 -12.18
C GLY A 23 -6.47 -3.36 -11.70
N PRO A 24 -6.27 -2.42 -12.64
CA PRO A 24 -6.13 -1.02 -12.28
C PRO A 24 -7.37 -0.56 -11.50
N LEU A 25 -7.18 0.32 -10.52
CA LEU A 25 -8.23 0.80 -9.60
C LEU A 25 -8.74 -0.23 -8.58
N GLY A 26 -7.96 -1.27 -8.28
CA GLY A 26 -8.29 -2.25 -7.23
C GLY A 26 -9.43 -3.22 -7.58
N GLU A 27 -10.08 -3.07 -8.73
CA GLU A 27 -11.14 -4.00 -9.14
C GLU A 27 -10.56 -5.37 -9.46
N ARG A 28 -11.19 -6.45 -8.98
CA ARG A 28 -10.88 -7.78 -9.48
C ARG A 28 -11.22 -7.82 -10.97
N ILE A 29 -10.32 -8.37 -11.79
CA ILE A 29 -10.60 -8.53 -13.21
C ILE A 29 -11.68 -9.60 -13.36
N ASP A 30 -12.92 -9.18 -13.55
CA ASP A 30 -14.03 -10.07 -13.84
C ASP A 30 -13.96 -10.52 -15.31
N TYR A 31 -13.39 -11.69 -15.54
CA TYR A 31 -13.32 -12.28 -16.88
C TYR A 31 -14.68 -12.77 -17.39
N SER A 32 -15.70 -12.90 -16.53
CA SER A 32 -17.03 -13.39 -16.92
C SER A 32 -17.91 -12.31 -17.58
N SER A 33 -17.62 -11.03 -17.33
CA SER A 33 -18.33 -9.89 -17.92
C SER A 33 -17.66 -9.29 -19.17
N LEU A 34 -16.55 -9.88 -19.64
CA LEU A 34 -15.81 -9.45 -20.85
C LEU A 34 -16.59 -9.60 -22.17
N HIS A 35 -17.85 -10.03 -22.14
CA HIS A 35 -18.64 -10.27 -23.35
C HIS A 35 -19.26 -9.04 -24.03
N CYS A 36 -19.18 -7.82 -23.47
CA CYS A 36 -19.79 -6.65 -24.10
C CYS A 36 -18.91 -5.40 -24.01
N ALA A 37 -18.07 -5.19 -25.04
CA ALA A 37 -17.67 -3.96 -25.75
C ALA A 37 -17.64 -2.53 -25.11
N ASN A 38 -17.98 -2.31 -23.84
CA ASN A 38 -18.17 -0.96 -23.27
C ASN A 38 -17.44 -0.69 -21.95
N PHE A 39 -16.65 -1.63 -21.41
CA PHE A 39 -16.00 -1.45 -20.09
C PHE A 39 -14.60 -0.82 -20.11
N MET A 40 -14.15 -0.28 -21.25
CA MET A 40 -12.97 0.62 -21.27
C MET A 40 -13.33 2.08 -20.90
N SER A 41 -14.47 2.32 -20.24
CA SER A 41 -14.89 3.66 -19.80
C SER A 41 -14.56 3.95 -18.32
N GLY A 42 -13.62 3.22 -17.73
CA GLY A 42 -12.99 3.60 -16.45
C GLY A 42 -12.09 4.83 -16.65
N THR A 43 -12.66 5.96 -17.10
CA THR A 43 -11.94 7.22 -17.19
C THR A 43 -11.60 7.62 -15.77
N VAL A 44 -10.31 7.60 -15.42
CA VAL A 44 -9.82 8.09 -14.13
C VAL A 44 -10.40 9.49 -13.92
N ARG A 45 -11.32 9.62 -12.96
CA ARG A 45 -12.12 10.85 -12.83
C ARG A 45 -11.32 12.00 -12.25
N GLN A 46 -10.28 11.70 -11.47
CA GLN A 46 -9.41 12.68 -10.87
C GLN A 46 -8.12 12.01 -10.41
N VAL A 47 -6.98 12.61 -10.74
CA VAL A 47 -5.67 12.16 -10.26
C VAL A 47 -5.13 13.25 -9.34
N HIS A 48 -4.87 12.90 -8.09
CA HIS A 48 -4.21 13.79 -7.13
C HIS A 48 -2.91 13.14 -6.67
N TYR A 49 -1.80 13.66 -7.16
CA TYR A 49 -0.47 13.33 -6.65
C TYR A 49 0.11 14.52 -5.91
N GLY A 50 0.57 14.25 -4.69
CA GLY A 50 1.19 15.21 -3.81
C GLY A 50 1.45 14.53 -2.47
N HIS A 51 2.47 14.97 -1.77
CA HIS A 51 2.60 14.70 -0.34
C HIS A 51 2.06 15.92 0.40
N ARG A 52 1.73 15.74 1.68
CA ARG A 52 1.35 16.87 2.53
C ARG A 52 2.60 17.67 2.85
N THR A 53 2.61 18.99 2.64
CA THR A 53 3.81 19.85 2.76
C THR A 53 4.56 19.67 4.08
N MET A 54 3.86 19.34 5.17
CA MET A 54 4.47 19.12 6.48
C MET A 54 5.04 17.71 6.69
N MET A 55 4.72 16.73 5.83
CA MET A 55 5.09 15.33 6.03
C MET A 55 6.61 15.11 6.03
N ASP A 56 7.36 15.74 5.12
CA ASP A 56 8.83 15.67 5.10
C ASP A 56 9.43 16.15 6.43
N ARG A 57 8.98 17.30 6.93
CA ARG A 57 9.40 17.82 8.24
C ARG A 57 9.09 16.84 9.37
N GLN A 58 7.88 16.28 9.39
CA GLN A 58 7.46 15.35 10.46
C GLN A 58 8.23 14.02 10.40
N LEU A 59 8.55 13.52 9.20
CA LEU A 59 9.37 12.32 9.01
C LEU A 59 10.79 12.53 9.51
N ARG A 60 11.40 13.70 9.25
CA ARG A 60 12.73 14.03 9.77
C ARG A 60 12.76 14.09 11.29
N LEU A 61 11.78 14.76 11.90
CA LEU A 61 11.63 14.80 13.35
C LEU A 61 11.43 13.40 13.95
N ALA A 62 10.59 12.57 13.33
CA ALA A 62 10.40 11.18 13.75
C ALA A 62 11.67 10.32 13.57
N ALA A 63 12.49 10.60 12.54
CA ALA A 63 13.75 9.90 12.30
C ALA A 63 14.76 10.17 13.41
N GLU A 64 14.83 11.42 13.89
CA GLU A 64 15.70 11.82 14.99
C GLU A 64 15.34 11.09 16.30
N GLU A 65 14.05 10.86 16.55
CA GLU A 65 13.58 10.09 17.72
C GLU A 65 14.01 8.61 17.68
N VAL A 66 14.16 8.04 16.48
CA VAL A 66 14.49 6.62 16.29
C VAL A 66 15.99 6.36 16.28
N ARG A 67 16.82 7.34 15.93
CA ARG A 67 18.28 7.19 15.90
C ARG A 67 18.84 7.09 17.33
N PRO A 68 19.35 5.91 17.75
CA PRO A 68 19.91 5.78 19.09
C PRO A 68 21.21 6.58 19.20
N GLY A 69 21.26 7.59 20.08
CA GLY A 69 22.51 8.19 20.53
C GLY A 69 23.18 9.20 19.58
N SER A 70 22.48 9.78 18.59
CA SER A 70 23.01 10.92 17.81
C SER A 70 22.94 12.22 18.62
N GLY A 71 23.69 12.27 19.72
CA GLY A 71 24.04 13.50 20.42
C GLY A 71 25.05 14.27 19.58
N GLY A 72 24.58 14.92 18.51
CA GLY A 72 25.43 15.71 17.63
C GLY A 72 24.81 15.82 16.25
N VAL A 73 24.31 17.02 15.94
CA VAL A 73 24.00 17.48 14.58
C VAL A 73 25.32 17.61 13.84
N GLY A 74 25.89 16.47 13.42
CA GLY A 74 26.86 16.46 12.35
C GLY A 74 26.08 16.62 11.05
N ASP A 75 26.37 17.66 10.29
CA ASP A 75 26.01 17.81 8.87
C ASP A 75 26.75 16.74 8.04
N ASP A 76 26.65 15.48 8.45
CA ASP A 76 27.24 14.36 7.74
C ASP A 76 26.36 14.11 6.52
N ALA A 77 26.74 14.80 5.46
CA ALA A 77 26.28 14.71 4.09
C ALA A 77 26.47 13.30 3.47
N ASP A 78 26.86 12.31 4.26
CA ASP A 78 27.06 10.92 3.86
C ASP A 78 25.76 10.10 4.07
N GLY A 79 24.78 10.41 3.23
CA GLY A 79 24.30 9.44 2.22
C GLY A 79 23.20 8.46 2.58
N ASP A 80 22.94 8.14 3.85
CA ASP A 80 22.12 6.95 4.16
C ASP A 80 20.60 7.20 4.21
N GLY A 81 20.12 8.44 4.03
CA GLY A 81 18.71 8.75 3.83
C GLY A 81 17.75 8.26 4.95
N LEU A 82 16.44 8.30 4.68
CA LEU A 82 15.43 7.71 5.59
C LEU A 82 15.32 6.18 5.43
N SER A 83 15.85 5.61 4.34
CA SER A 83 15.78 4.18 4.06
C SER A 83 16.73 3.32 4.91
N SER A 84 17.82 3.90 5.41
CA SER A 84 18.76 3.24 6.35
C SER A 84 18.25 3.10 7.78
N LEU A 85 17.16 3.78 8.15
CA LEU A 85 16.71 3.84 9.54
C LEU A 85 16.40 2.44 10.10
N PRO A 86 16.75 2.18 11.37
CA PRO A 86 16.41 0.91 12.01
C PRO A 86 14.89 0.82 12.17
N ARG A 87 14.30 -0.15 11.46
CA ARG A 87 12.84 -0.39 11.43
C ARG A 87 12.54 -1.69 12.20
N PRO A 88 12.12 -1.61 13.47
CA PRO A 88 11.89 -2.81 14.28
C PRO A 88 10.63 -3.58 13.89
N LEU A 89 9.70 -2.96 13.16
CA LEU A 89 8.42 -3.56 12.76
C LEU A 89 8.44 -3.93 11.27
N ASP A 90 7.68 -4.97 10.90
CA ASP A 90 7.78 -5.58 9.57
C ASP A 90 6.83 -4.92 8.57
N VAL A 91 5.53 -4.95 8.82
CA VAL A 91 4.53 -4.55 7.83
C VAL A 91 3.43 -3.70 8.45
N VAL A 92 3.05 -2.65 7.75
CA VAL A 92 1.91 -1.80 8.13
C VAL A 92 1.00 -1.49 6.96
N TYR A 93 -0.29 -1.32 7.28
CA TYR A 93 -1.35 -0.94 6.37
C TYR A 93 -2.28 0.09 7.04
N PHE A 94 -2.24 1.34 6.54
CA PHE A 94 -2.84 2.53 7.17
C PHE A 94 -4.25 2.88 6.65
N TRP A 95 -5.15 1.89 6.66
CA TRP A 95 -6.55 2.08 6.32
C TRP A 95 -7.47 1.51 7.38
N LYS A 96 -8.49 2.32 7.73
CA LYS A 96 -9.47 1.98 8.75
C LYS A 96 -10.60 1.15 8.17
N ILE A 97 -10.97 0.09 8.89
CA ILE A 97 -12.10 -0.79 8.53
C ILE A 97 -13.42 -0.04 8.68
N GLY A 98 -14.32 -0.19 7.71
CA GLY A 98 -15.73 0.21 7.84
C GLY A 98 -16.01 1.71 7.79
N THR A 99 -15.01 2.54 7.46
CA THR A 99 -15.24 3.97 7.15
C THR A 99 -15.41 4.25 5.66
N ASP A 100 -14.97 3.32 4.82
CA ASP A 100 -15.17 3.43 3.38
C ASP A 100 -16.56 2.91 3.00
N ASP A 101 -17.16 3.52 1.97
CA ASP A 101 -18.41 3.04 1.39
C ASP A 101 -18.21 1.57 1.00
N VAL A 102 -19.15 0.69 1.40
CA VAL A 102 -19.19 -0.75 1.09
C VAL A 102 -18.96 -1.01 -0.40
N ARG A 103 -19.24 -0.02 -1.26
CA ARG A 103 -19.04 -0.08 -2.71
C ARG A 103 -17.62 0.13 -3.21
N THR A 104 -16.69 0.63 -2.38
CA THR A 104 -15.35 1.07 -2.82
C THR A 104 -14.19 0.56 -1.95
N GLY A 105 -14.47 -0.33 -0.99
CA GLY A 105 -13.51 -0.82 -0.01
C GLY A 105 -13.05 -2.27 -0.21
N ASN A 106 -13.51 -2.97 -1.26
CA ASN A 106 -13.32 -4.43 -1.36
C ASN A 106 -11.85 -4.81 -1.52
N ASN A 107 -11.09 -4.08 -2.34
CA ASN A 107 -9.65 -4.31 -2.48
C ASN A 107 -8.93 -4.09 -1.15
N ARG A 108 -9.28 -3.01 -0.45
CA ARG A 108 -8.68 -2.64 0.84
C ARG A 108 -8.92 -3.67 1.92
N ASP A 109 -10.15 -4.17 2.00
CA ASP A 109 -10.52 -5.22 2.94
C ASP A 109 -9.82 -6.53 2.59
N SER A 110 -9.74 -6.88 1.29
CA SER A 110 -9.02 -8.07 0.83
C SER A 110 -7.52 -8.01 1.20
N VAL A 111 -6.87 -6.87 0.97
CA VAL A 111 -5.46 -6.63 1.33
C VAL A 111 -5.27 -6.74 2.84
N LYS A 112 -6.14 -6.10 3.63
CA LYS A 112 -6.10 -6.17 5.09
C LYS A 112 -6.24 -7.61 5.58
N ASP A 113 -7.26 -8.33 5.12
CA ASP A 113 -7.53 -9.71 5.55
C ASP A 113 -6.36 -10.63 5.17
N ALA A 114 -5.72 -10.40 4.03
CA ALA A 114 -4.51 -11.12 3.64
C ALA A 114 -3.32 -10.85 4.56
N LEU A 115 -3.12 -9.59 4.97
CA LEU A 115 -2.07 -9.20 5.90
C LEU A 115 -2.28 -9.79 7.29
N LEU A 116 -3.53 -9.80 7.78
CA LEU A 116 -3.88 -10.43 9.06
C LEU A 116 -3.70 -11.95 9.00
N ARG A 117 -4.15 -12.61 7.93
CA ARG A 117 -3.88 -14.05 7.73
C ARG A 117 -2.39 -14.35 7.70
N MET A 118 -1.60 -13.53 7.00
CA MET A 118 -0.15 -13.69 6.93
C MET A 118 0.53 -13.54 8.31
N LYS A 119 -0.01 -12.69 9.18
CA LYS A 119 0.43 -12.57 10.59
C LYS A 119 0.18 -13.85 11.37
N ASP A 120 -1.02 -14.41 11.25
CA ASP A 120 -1.44 -15.62 11.98
C ASP A 120 -0.68 -16.87 11.50
N GLU A 121 -0.29 -16.90 10.22
CA GLU A 121 0.46 -18.00 9.63
C GLU A 121 1.98 -17.97 9.89
N LYS A 122 2.54 -16.81 10.25
CA LYS A 122 4.00 -16.62 10.38
C LYS A 122 4.39 -16.09 11.74
N ASP A 123 4.93 -16.98 12.57
CA ASP A 123 5.47 -16.61 13.88
C ASP A 123 6.55 -15.53 13.76
N GLY A 124 6.46 -14.55 14.67
CA GLY A 124 7.41 -13.44 14.75
C GLY A 124 7.21 -12.33 13.71
N LEU A 125 6.27 -12.47 12.77
CA LEU A 125 5.95 -11.41 11.82
C LEU A 125 5.09 -10.33 12.47
N SER A 126 5.64 -9.11 12.57
CA SER A 126 4.91 -7.96 13.10
C SER A 126 4.10 -7.26 12.01
N VAL A 127 2.81 -7.61 11.93
CA VAL A 127 1.86 -6.98 11.01
C VAL A 127 0.84 -6.14 11.77
N TYR A 128 0.67 -4.92 11.28
CA TYR A 128 -0.35 -3.97 11.73
C TYR A 128 -1.20 -3.53 10.53
N ALA A 129 -2.38 -4.14 10.41
CA ALA A 129 -3.41 -3.70 9.49
C ALA A 129 -4.53 -3.08 10.34
N ASP A 130 -5.01 -1.89 9.96
CA ASP A 130 -5.82 -0.97 10.79
C ASP A 130 -4.99 0.00 11.67
N ALA A 131 -3.76 0.31 11.23
CA ALA A 131 -2.96 1.34 11.89
C ALA A 131 -3.51 2.74 11.52
N PHE A 132 -3.80 3.55 12.53
CA PHE A 132 -4.14 4.99 12.50
C PHE A 132 -5.56 5.41 12.07
N ALA A 133 -6.34 6.23 12.79
CA ALA A 133 -6.40 6.75 14.18
C ALA A 133 -7.82 7.34 14.38
N PRO A 134 -8.30 7.57 15.61
CA PRO A 134 -9.66 8.04 15.89
C PRO A 134 -9.92 9.44 15.29
N GLY A 135 -11.05 9.63 14.60
CA GLY A 135 -11.66 10.95 14.42
C GLY A 135 -11.39 11.76 13.15
N VAL A 136 -10.87 11.18 12.07
CA VAL A 136 -10.54 11.94 10.84
C VAL A 136 -11.77 12.16 9.95
N GLY A 137 -12.63 13.09 10.37
CA GLY A 137 -13.45 13.91 9.46
C GLY A 137 -12.77 15.23 9.09
N SER A 138 -11.59 15.51 9.66
CA SER A 138 -10.89 16.80 9.55
C SER A 138 -9.53 16.60 8.87
N THR A 139 -9.41 17.20 7.69
CA THR A 139 -8.21 17.33 6.88
C THR A 139 -7.13 18.16 7.59
N TYR A 140 -5.86 17.75 7.50
CA TYR A 140 -4.66 18.54 7.82
C TYR A 140 -4.34 18.89 9.30
N ASP A 141 -4.76 18.08 10.28
CA ASP A 141 -4.26 18.25 11.65
C ASP A 141 -2.77 17.86 11.73
N GLU A 142 -1.90 18.80 12.15
CA GLU A 142 -0.46 18.57 12.33
C GLU A 142 -0.19 17.39 13.26
N ASN A 143 -1.01 17.20 14.29
CA ASN A 143 -0.87 16.06 15.22
C ASN A 143 -1.07 14.72 14.51
N VAL A 144 -2.04 14.64 13.59
CA VAL A 144 -2.28 13.41 12.81
C VAL A 144 -1.08 13.13 11.89
N MET A 145 -0.45 14.17 11.33
CA MET A 145 0.73 14.03 10.48
C MET A 145 1.93 13.54 11.29
N SER A 146 2.19 14.18 12.45
CA SER A 146 3.27 13.80 13.34
C SER A 146 3.14 12.34 13.79
N LEU A 147 1.94 11.93 14.19
CA LEU A 147 1.75 10.55 14.63
C LEU A 147 1.86 9.55 13.47
N LEU A 148 1.33 9.88 12.29
CA LEU A 148 1.53 9.03 11.12
C LEU A 148 3.01 8.91 10.76
N ALA A 149 3.76 10.01 10.76
CA ALA A 149 5.19 10.00 10.47
C ALA A 149 5.96 9.12 11.48
N ARG A 150 5.67 9.27 12.79
CA ARG A 150 6.22 8.44 13.86
C ARG A 150 5.89 6.96 13.69
N GLU A 151 4.70 6.63 13.22
CA GLU A 151 4.34 5.24 12.99
C GLU A 151 5.02 4.69 11.74
N ILE A 152 4.88 5.34 10.57
CA ILE A 152 5.42 4.86 9.29
C ILE A 152 6.92 4.56 9.41
N ILE A 153 7.71 5.41 10.07
CA ILE A 153 9.16 5.30 10.10
C ILE A 153 9.68 4.04 10.83
N ARG A 154 8.82 3.36 11.58
CA ARG A 154 9.16 2.16 12.35
C ARG A 154 9.02 0.87 11.54
N TYR A 155 8.36 0.92 10.38
CA TYR A 155 8.04 -0.26 9.58
C TYR A 155 8.97 -0.43 8.39
N LYS A 156 9.37 -1.67 8.12
CA LYS A 156 10.18 -2.07 6.96
C LYS A 156 9.40 -1.95 5.65
N VAL A 157 8.12 -2.35 5.68
CA VAL A 157 7.22 -2.39 4.52
C VAL A 157 5.93 -1.65 4.83
N VAL A 158 5.56 -0.73 3.93
CA VAL A 158 4.27 -0.03 3.97
C VAL A 158 3.44 -0.51 2.78
N VAL A 159 2.30 -1.12 3.07
CA VAL A 159 1.35 -1.55 2.03
C VAL A 159 0.33 -0.43 1.84
N VAL A 160 0.10 -0.10 0.57
CA VAL A 160 -0.93 0.85 0.13
C VAL A 160 -1.87 0.10 -0.81
N ALA A 161 -3.17 0.30 -0.61
CA ALA A 161 -4.20 -0.17 -1.51
C ALA A 161 -5.13 1.00 -1.87
N GLN A 162 -5.41 1.19 -3.15
CA GLN A 162 -6.39 2.18 -3.59
C GLN A 162 -7.81 1.77 -3.20
N LYS A 163 -8.74 2.73 -3.22
CA LYS A 163 -10.17 2.39 -3.19
C LYS A 163 -10.55 1.82 -4.54
N ASP A 164 -11.56 0.97 -4.56
CA ASP A 164 -12.10 0.49 -5.83
C ASP A 164 -12.58 1.70 -6.65
N ASN A 165 -12.23 1.74 -7.94
CA ASN A 165 -12.61 2.81 -8.88
C ASN A 165 -12.04 4.21 -8.59
N TYR A 166 -11.00 4.33 -7.76
CA TYR A 166 -10.43 5.63 -7.42
C TYR A 166 -8.91 5.60 -7.34
N GLU A 167 -8.27 6.58 -7.96
CA GLU A 167 -6.83 6.83 -7.87
C GLU A 167 -6.56 8.20 -7.26
N GLY A 168 -5.61 8.28 -6.34
CA GLY A 168 -5.15 9.59 -5.82
C GLY A 168 -5.19 9.66 -4.30
N HIS A 169 -4.21 9.04 -3.66
CA HIS A 169 -4.07 9.09 -2.21
C HIS A 169 -2.71 9.60 -1.78
N TYR A 170 -2.71 10.67 -0.98
CA TYR A 170 -1.53 11.23 -0.31
C TYR A 170 -0.71 10.16 0.41
N ARG A 171 -1.37 9.10 0.91
CA ARG A 171 -0.73 7.96 1.60
C ARG A 171 0.36 7.26 0.78
N LEU A 172 0.21 7.16 -0.55
CA LEU A 172 1.27 6.60 -1.39
C LEU A 172 2.52 7.49 -1.30
N MET A 173 2.35 8.79 -1.49
CA MET A 173 3.47 9.74 -1.47
C MET A 173 4.08 9.89 -0.07
N ASP A 174 3.25 9.91 0.97
CA ASP A 174 3.70 9.98 2.36
C ASP A 174 4.48 8.72 2.76
N ALA A 175 4.07 7.54 2.27
CA ALA A 175 4.79 6.28 2.47
C ALA A 175 6.15 6.30 1.73
N LEU A 176 6.18 6.77 0.48
CA LEU A 176 7.41 6.88 -0.30
C LEU A 176 8.42 7.83 0.36
N LEU A 177 7.95 8.98 0.86
CA LEU A 177 8.81 9.93 1.58
C LEU A 177 9.45 9.33 2.83
N SER A 178 8.86 8.29 3.42
CA SER A 178 9.36 7.73 4.67
C SER A 178 10.65 6.93 4.54
N GLY A 179 11.06 6.59 3.33
CA GLY A 179 12.18 5.68 3.08
C GLY A 179 11.88 4.19 3.29
N ALA A 180 10.64 3.83 3.66
CA ALA A 180 10.22 2.44 3.73
C ALA A 180 10.05 1.83 2.34
N LEU A 181 10.12 0.50 2.22
CA LEU A 181 9.65 -0.15 1.01
C LEU A 181 8.13 0.02 0.90
N VAL A 182 7.67 0.54 -0.23
CA VAL A 182 6.24 0.72 -0.49
C VAL A 182 5.73 -0.31 -1.49
N LEU A 183 4.69 -1.06 -1.10
CA LEU A 183 3.95 -1.96 -1.98
C LEU A 183 2.60 -1.32 -2.32
N THR A 184 2.25 -1.27 -3.59
CA THR A 184 0.96 -0.72 -4.08
C THR A 184 0.27 -1.67 -5.04
N ASP A 185 -1.05 -1.61 -5.08
CA ASP A 185 -1.86 -2.24 -6.13
C ASP A 185 -1.67 -1.51 -7.49
N PRO A 186 -2.08 -2.12 -8.61
CA PRO A 186 -1.84 -1.55 -9.93
C PRO A 186 -2.56 -0.20 -10.14
N MET A 187 -1.85 0.75 -10.76
CA MET A 187 -2.32 2.11 -11.05
C MET A 187 -2.24 2.42 -12.55
N HIS A 188 -3.01 3.39 -13.02
CA HIS A 188 -3.12 3.76 -14.42
C HIS A 188 -2.71 5.21 -14.73
N PRO A 189 -1.49 5.45 -15.26
CA PRO A 189 -0.22 4.75 -15.00
C PRO A 189 0.37 5.12 -13.62
N LEU A 190 1.57 4.61 -13.29
CA LEU A 190 2.30 5.11 -12.11
C LEU A 190 2.60 6.62 -12.23
N PRO A 191 2.64 7.36 -11.10
CA PRO A 191 3.10 8.74 -11.07
C PRO A 191 4.46 8.92 -11.76
N VAL A 192 4.65 10.08 -12.40
CA VAL A 192 5.91 10.41 -13.09
C VAL A 192 7.09 10.27 -12.11
N GLY A 193 8.12 9.53 -12.55
CA GLY A 193 9.32 9.26 -11.77
C GLY A 193 9.24 8.01 -10.90
N LEU A 194 8.07 7.37 -10.78
CA LEU A 194 7.95 6.08 -10.11
C LEU A 194 8.07 4.91 -11.09
N GLU A 195 8.87 3.92 -10.72
CA GLU A 195 9.16 2.72 -11.50
C GLU A 195 8.93 1.46 -10.62
N ASP A 196 8.13 0.51 -11.13
CA ASP A 196 7.88 -0.79 -10.47
C ASP A 196 9.21 -1.55 -10.29
N GLY A 197 9.49 -1.98 -9.06
CA GLY A 197 10.71 -2.68 -8.67
C GLY A 197 11.93 -1.77 -8.43
N ARG A 198 11.79 -0.44 -8.59
CA ARG A 198 12.90 0.50 -8.39
C ARG A 198 12.62 1.57 -7.35
N SER A 199 11.43 2.17 -7.36
CA SER A 199 11.02 3.19 -6.38
C SER A 199 9.76 2.80 -5.62
N VAL A 200 9.03 1.82 -6.12
CA VAL A 200 7.80 1.27 -5.55
C VAL A 200 7.65 -0.15 -6.08
N VAL A 201 6.97 -1.03 -5.35
CA VAL A 201 6.69 -2.39 -5.82
C VAL A 201 5.20 -2.55 -6.07
N VAL A 202 4.83 -2.92 -7.30
CA VAL A 202 3.42 -3.12 -7.68
C VAL A 202 3.05 -4.58 -7.54
N TYR A 203 2.13 -4.95 -6.66
CA TYR A 203 1.56 -6.30 -6.60
C TYR A 203 0.29 -6.36 -7.46
N ARG A 204 0.06 -7.49 -8.15
CA ARG A 204 -1.06 -7.70 -9.08
C ARG A 204 -2.06 -8.72 -8.54
N SER A 205 -1.80 -9.33 -7.39
CA SER A 205 -2.74 -10.20 -6.69
C SER A 205 -2.41 -10.22 -5.20
N ILE A 206 -3.33 -10.75 -4.39
CA ILE A 206 -3.12 -10.93 -2.95
C ILE A 206 -2.00 -11.94 -2.68
N LYS A 207 -1.91 -12.98 -3.51
CA LYS A 207 -0.83 -13.96 -3.47
C LYS A 207 0.51 -13.29 -3.75
N GLU A 208 0.60 -12.48 -4.81
CA GLU A 208 1.84 -11.77 -5.16
C GLU A 208 2.24 -10.77 -4.06
N LEU A 209 1.27 -10.08 -3.44
CA LEU A 209 1.50 -9.23 -2.28
C LEU A 209 2.21 -9.99 -1.15
N ARG A 210 1.66 -11.14 -0.74
CA ARG A 210 2.24 -11.99 0.33
C ARG A 210 3.63 -12.50 -0.02
N GLU A 211 3.82 -12.92 -1.28
CA GLU A 211 5.12 -13.39 -1.80
C GLU A 211 6.17 -12.27 -1.77
N LYS A 212 5.81 -11.07 -2.23
CA LYS A 212 6.70 -9.89 -2.24
C LYS A 212 7.06 -9.42 -0.84
N ILE A 213 6.11 -9.36 0.09
CA ILE A 213 6.41 -9.05 1.49
C ILE A 213 7.41 -10.07 2.06
N ALA A 214 7.14 -11.36 1.87
CA ALA A 214 8.03 -12.42 2.36
C ALA A 214 9.43 -12.34 1.72
N TYR A 215 9.50 -11.97 0.43
CA TYR A 215 10.76 -11.76 -0.27
C TYR A 215 11.54 -10.59 0.32
N TYR A 216 10.99 -9.38 0.35
CA TYR A 216 11.72 -8.19 0.78
C TYR A 216 12.06 -8.15 2.27
N LEU A 217 11.33 -8.87 3.11
CA LEU A 217 11.72 -9.05 4.51
C LEU A 217 12.99 -9.89 4.68
N ARG A 218 13.35 -10.72 3.68
CA ARG A 218 14.59 -11.51 3.64
C ARG A 218 15.72 -10.86 2.83
N HIS A 219 15.42 -9.82 2.06
CA HIS A 219 16.37 -9.12 1.17
C HIS A 219 16.50 -7.66 1.60
N GLU A 220 17.17 -7.44 2.73
CA GLU A 220 17.23 -6.13 3.38
C GLU A 220 17.85 -5.04 2.49
N GLU A 221 18.94 -5.35 1.79
CA GLU A 221 19.63 -4.36 0.95
C GLU A 221 18.78 -3.96 -0.26
N GLU A 222 18.15 -4.92 -0.93
CA GLU A 222 17.23 -4.63 -2.04
C GLU A 222 16.01 -3.83 -1.56
N ARG A 223 15.48 -4.18 -0.39
CA ARG A 223 14.38 -3.42 0.24
C ARG A 223 14.77 -1.97 0.49
N LYS A 224 15.97 -1.71 1.02
CA LYS A 224 16.48 -0.35 1.29
C LYS A 224 16.74 0.42 0.00
N GLU A 225 17.25 -0.25 -1.04
CA GLU A 225 17.49 0.37 -2.34
C GLU A 225 16.19 0.86 -2.98
N VAL A 226 15.13 0.05 -2.95
CA VAL A 226 13.82 0.46 -3.49
C VAL A 226 13.17 1.56 -2.67
N GLY A 227 13.43 1.62 -1.37
CA GLY A 227 12.94 2.67 -0.49
C GLY A 227 13.72 3.98 -0.54
N ARG A 228 14.82 4.06 -1.30
CA ARG A 228 15.66 5.26 -1.41
C ARG A 228 15.05 6.28 -2.38
#